data_AF-A0A2A4B1Z5-F1
#
_entry.id   AF-A0A2A4B1Z5-F1
#
_cell.length_a   1.000
_cell.length_b   1.000
_cell.length_c   1.000
_cell.angle_alpha   90.00
_cell.angle_beta   90.00
_cell.angle_gamma   90.00
#
_symmetry.space_group_name_H-M   'P 1'
#
loop_
_entity.id
_entity.type
_entity.pdbx_description
1 polymer ?
#
loop_
_entity_poly.entity_id
_entity_poly.type
_entity_poly.pdbx_seq_one_letter_code
_entity_poly.pdbx_strand_id
1 'polypeptide(L)'
;MTTLAQLAGLRDREVERAARAAREAAAAVDAAAAELSTVELLLETAAMARHAAAARRLLHPADECVALYLQRCEQGVAEAERALEAARQSLEAAETASVQARRDWMRAEARRDAMRGLVEEAHRDSRRAAENRIADEPILRAGARR
;
A
#
# COMPACT_ATOMS: atom_id res chain seq x y z
N MET A 1 -36.26 5.22 -0.62
CA MET A 1 -35.31 4.57 0.32
C MET A 1 -34.28 3.66 -0.34
N THR A 2 -34.49 3.19 -1.58
CA THR A 2 -33.59 2.27 -2.31
C THR A 2 -32.22 2.85 -2.69
N THR A 3 -32.11 4.16 -2.91
CA THR A 3 -30.88 4.81 -3.40
C THR A 3 -29.77 4.96 -2.34
N LEU A 4 -30.12 5.29 -1.09
CA LEU A 4 -29.13 5.46 -0.01
C LEU A 4 -28.50 4.13 0.43
N ALA A 5 -29.30 3.06 0.52
CA ALA A 5 -28.79 1.73 0.83
C ALA A 5 -27.85 1.20 -0.27
N GLN A 6 -28.16 1.47 -1.54
CA GLN A 6 -27.28 1.13 -2.67
C GLN A 6 -25.95 1.90 -2.60
N LEU A 7 -25.99 3.19 -2.28
CA LEU A 7 -24.78 4.00 -2.09
C LEU A 7 -23.94 3.50 -0.91
N ALA A 8 -24.55 3.09 0.21
CA ALA A 8 -23.84 2.50 1.34
C ALA A 8 -23.09 1.22 0.93
N GLY A 9 -23.76 0.30 0.22
CA GLY A 9 -23.11 -0.93 -0.27
C GLY A 9 -21.97 -0.67 -1.26
N LEU A 10 -22.04 0.40 -2.06
CA LEU A 10 -20.91 0.81 -2.91
C LEU A 10 -19.72 1.32 -2.10
N ARG A 11 -19.95 2.01 -0.98
CA ARG A 11 -18.89 2.49 -0.08
C ARG A 11 -18.20 1.36 0.66
N ASP A 12 -18.95 0.34 1.09
CA ASP A 12 -18.33 -0.86 1.70
C ASP A 12 -17.36 -1.54 0.73
N ARG A 13 -17.77 -1.72 -0.53
CA ARG A 13 -16.90 -2.27 -1.59
C ARG A 13 -15.71 -1.37 -1.94
N GLU A 14 -15.83 -0.05 -1.79
CA GLU A 14 -14.71 0.88 -1.97
C GLU A 14 -13.67 0.70 -0.86
N VAL A 15 -14.12 0.60 0.40
CA VAL A 15 -13.24 0.32 1.54
C VAL A 15 -12.55 -1.02 1.38
N GLU A 16 -13.28 -2.08 1.02
CA GLU A 16 -12.68 -3.40 0.81
C GLU A 16 -11.59 -3.39 -0.27
N ARG A 17 -11.85 -2.72 -1.40
CA ARG A 17 -10.86 -2.57 -2.48
C ARG A 17 -9.65 -1.76 -2.03
N ALA A 18 -9.85 -0.66 -1.31
CA ALA A 18 -8.76 0.16 -0.79
C ALA A 18 -7.94 -0.59 0.27
N ALA A 19 -8.58 -1.35 1.15
CA ALA A 19 -7.92 -2.19 2.15
C ALA A 19 -7.13 -3.34 1.52
N ARG A 20 -7.60 -3.88 0.39
CA ARG A 20 -6.84 -4.87 -0.40
C ARG A 20 -5.62 -4.22 -1.04
N ALA A 21 -5.78 -3.08 -1.70
CA ALA A 21 -4.68 -2.34 -2.30
C ALA A 21 -3.61 -1.94 -1.28
N ALA A 22 -4.02 -1.52 -0.06
CA ALA A 22 -3.09 -1.21 1.02
C ALA A 22 -2.29 -2.44 1.50
N ARG A 23 -2.93 -3.62 1.57
CA ARG A 23 -2.25 -4.88 1.90
C ARG A 23 -1.28 -5.31 0.80
N GLU A 24 -1.68 -5.20 -0.46
CA GLU A 24 -0.81 -5.50 -1.61
C GLU A 24 0.41 -4.56 -1.63
N ALA A 25 0.21 -3.26 -1.36
CA ALA A 25 1.30 -2.30 -1.26
C ALA A 25 2.25 -2.57 -0.07
N ALA A 26 1.72 -2.99 1.08
CA ALA A 26 2.54 -3.39 2.21
C ALA A 26 3.38 -4.64 1.89
N ALA A 27 2.79 -5.64 1.25
CA ALA A 27 3.53 -6.83 0.79
C ALA A 27 4.60 -6.49 -0.24
N ALA A 28 4.38 -5.48 -1.09
CA ALA A 28 5.39 -5.00 -2.02
C ALA A 28 6.59 -4.35 -1.31
N VAL A 29 6.37 -3.64 -0.19
CA VAL A 29 7.46 -3.13 0.67
C VAL A 29 8.28 -4.28 1.25
N ASP A 30 7.62 -5.30 1.80
CA ASP A 30 8.31 -6.47 2.35
C ASP A 30 9.15 -7.19 1.28
N ALA A 31 8.61 -7.32 0.06
CA ALA A 31 9.32 -7.91 -1.07
C ALA A 31 10.54 -7.08 -1.51
N ALA A 32 10.39 -5.75 -1.61
CA ALA A 32 11.49 -4.85 -1.96
C ALA A 32 12.59 -4.82 -0.88
N ALA A 33 12.21 -4.91 0.40
CA ALA A 33 13.17 -5.01 1.50
C ALA A 33 13.95 -6.34 1.46
N ALA A 34 13.29 -7.45 1.13
CA ALA A 34 13.95 -8.75 0.95
C ALA A 34 14.91 -8.75 -0.26
N GLU A 35 14.51 -8.09 -1.37
CA GLU A 35 15.37 -7.88 -2.53
C GLU A 35 16.61 -7.05 -2.15
N LEU A 36 16.43 -5.93 -1.45
CA LEU A 36 17.52 -5.08 -0.97
C LEU A 36 18.53 -5.88 -0.14
N SER A 37 18.06 -6.68 0.81
CA SER A 37 18.94 -7.52 1.64
C SER A 37 19.71 -8.56 0.81
N THR A 38 19.06 -9.13 -0.20
CA THR A 38 19.71 -10.09 -1.11
C THR A 38 20.82 -9.41 -1.91
N VAL A 39 20.59 -8.18 -2.37
CA VAL A 39 21.57 -7.41 -3.14
C VAL A 39 22.73 -6.91 -2.27
N GLU A 40 22.48 -6.53 -1.02
CA GLU A 40 23.53 -6.21 -0.05
C GLU A 40 24.49 -7.38 0.15
N LEU A 41 23.94 -8.60 0.32
CA LEU A 41 24.75 -9.81 0.40
C LEU A 41 25.56 -10.07 -0.89
N LEU A 42 24.95 -9.85 -2.07
CA LEU A 42 25.66 -9.96 -3.34
C LEU A 42 26.82 -8.97 -3.45
N LEU A 43 26.65 -7.74 -3.00
CA LEU A 43 27.72 -6.74 -2.98
C LEU A 43 28.87 -7.16 -2.05
N GLU A 44 28.56 -7.65 -0.85
CA GLU A 44 29.58 -8.15 0.09
C GLU A 44 30.38 -9.31 -0.52
N THR A 45 29.70 -10.27 -1.14
CA THR A 45 30.37 -11.41 -1.79
C THR A 45 31.23 -10.99 -2.97
N ALA A 46 30.78 -10.03 -3.79
CA ALA A 46 31.56 -9.47 -4.89
C ALA A 46 32.80 -8.71 -4.37
N ALA A 47 32.65 -7.93 -3.30
CA ALA A 47 33.76 -7.22 -2.66
C ALA A 47 34.81 -8.19 -2.12
N MET A 48 34.40 -9.27 -1.44
CA MET A 48 35.30 -10.32 -0.97
C MET A 48 36.06 -10.98 -2.13
N ALA A 49 35.38 -11.30 -3.23
CA ALA A 49 36.01 -11.87 -4.42
C ALA A 49 37.05 -10.91 -5.02
N ARG A 50 36.73 -9.61 -5.11
CA ARG A 50 37.68 -8.58 -5.56
C ARG A 50 38.89 -8.50 -4.64
N HIS A 51 38.71 -8.52 -3.32
CA HIS A 51 39.81 -8.50 -2.36
C HIS A 51 40.73 -9.72 -2.51
N ALA A 52 40.16 -10.91 -2.68
CA ALA A 52 40.93 -12.13 -2.93
C ALA A 52 41.69 -12.07 -4.28
N ALA A 53 41.05 -11.55 -5.33
CA ALA A 53 41.69 -11.35 -6.63
C ALA A 53 42.84 -10.33 -6.57
N ALA A 54 42.66 -9.23 -5.85
CA ALA A 54 43.68 -8.21 -5.65
C ALA A 54 44.89 -8.77 -4.88
N ALA A 55 44.64 -9.56 -3.83
CA ALA A 55 45.71 -10.24 -3.09
C ALA A 55 46.50 -11.21 -4.00
N ARG A 56 45.83 -11.97 -4.86
CA ARG A 56 46.50 -12.82 -5.87
C ARG A 56 47.32 -12.00 -6.87
N ARG A 57 46.82 -10.84 -7.30
CA ARG A 57 47.51 -9.95 -8.23
C ARG A 57 48.82 -9.39 -7.68
N LEU A 58 48.91 -9.22 -6.35
CA LEU A 58 50.15 -8.83 -5.67
C LEU A 58 51.18 -9.96 -5.67
N LEU A 59 50.74 -11.22 -5.51
CA LEU A 59 51.64 -12.39 -5.52
C LEU A 59 52.12 -12.75 -6.94
N HIS A 60 51.29 -12.52 -7.96
CA HIS A 60 51.57 -12.88 -9.35
C HIS A 60 51.42 -11.67 -10.28
N PRO A 61 52.36 -10.70 -10.24
CA PRO A 61 52.12 -9.41 -10.86
C PRO A 61 52.28 -9.36 -12.39
N ALA A 62 52.88 -10.38 -13.00
CA ALA A 62 53.02 -10.49 -14.45
C ALA A 62 52.01 -11.47 -15.07
N ASP A 63 51.14 -12.09 -14.25
CA ASP A 63 50.17 -13.07 -14.72
C ASP A 63 48.93 -12.39 -15.29
N GLU A 64 48.76 -12.49 -16.62
CA GLU A 64 47.63 -11.91 -17.35
C GLU A 64 46.29 -12.54 -16.97
N CYS A 65 46.25 -13.83 -16.64
CA CYS A 65 45.02 -14.50 -16.21
C CYS A 65 44.53 -13.93 -14.88
N VAL A 66 45.47 -13.64 -13.96
CA VAL A 66 45.14 -13.01 -12.67
C VAL A 66 44.67 -11.56 -12.87
N ALA A 67 45.27 -10.82 -13.82
CA ALA A 67 44.83 -9.47 -14.15
C ALA A 67 43.40 -9.45 -14.72
N LEU A 68 43.07 -10.34 -15.67
CA LEU A 68 41.72 -10.46 -16.22
C LEU A 68 40.69 -10.89 -15.16
N TYR A 69 41.07 -11.79 -14.26
CA TYR A 69 40.21 -12.21 -13.16
C TYR A 69 39.89 -11.05 -12.21
N LEU A 70 40.89 -10.23 -11.84
CA LEU A 70 40.67 -9.04 -11.01
C LEU A 70 39.71 -8.05 -11.70
N GLN A 71 39.93 -7.77 -12.99
CA GLN A 71 39.05 -6.89 -13.76
C GLN A 71 37.60 -7.40 -13.77
N ARG A 72 37.40 -8.72 -13.91
CA ARG A 72 36.06 -9.32 -13.83
C ARG A 72 35.43 -9.15 -12.44
N CYS A 73 36.21 -9.30 -11.36
CA CYS A 73 35.72 -9.06 -10.02
C CYS A 73 35.35 -7.59 -9.79
N GLU A 74 36.13 -6.64 -10.32
CA GLU A 74 35.82 -5.21 -10.26
C GLU A 74 34.53 -4.87 -11.01
N GLN A 75 34.32 -5.46 -12.19
CA GLN A 75 33.06 -5.35 -12.93
C GLN A 75 31.88 -5.90 -12.13
N GLY A 76 32.05 -7.06 -11.49
CA GLY A 76 31.01 -7.65 -10.64
C GLY A 76 30.62 -6.77 -9.45
N VAL A 77 31.58 -6.09 -8.82
CA VAL A 77 31.31 -5.11 -7.77
C VAL A 77 30.50 -3.94 -8.33
N ALA A 78 30.90 -3.36 -9.46
CA ALA A 78 30.20 -2.25 -10.09
C ALA A 78 28.77 -2.63 -10.55
N GLU A 79 28.54 -3.88 -10.95
CA GLU A 79 27.21 -4.42 -11.22
C GLU A 79 26.35 -4.54 -9.95
N ALA A 80 26.93 -5.08 -8.88
CA ALA A 80 26.25 -5.20 -7.59
C ALA A 80 25.91 -3.82 -6.97
N GLU A 81 26.79 -2.83 -7.09
CA GLU A 81 26.53 -1.45 -6.66
C GLU A 81 25.36 -0.81 -7.41
N ARG A 82 25.29 -1.03 -8.74
CA ARG A 82 24.15 -0.57 -9.55
C ARG A 82 22.85 -1.26 -9.17
N ALA A 83 22.90 -2.57 -8.90
CA ALA A 83 21.74 -3.31 -8.42
C ALA A 83 21.30 -2.81 -7.04
N LEU A 84 22.24 -2.47 -6.15
CA LEU A 84 21.95 -1.97 -4.80
C LEU A 84 21.19 -0.64 -4.88
N GLU A 85 21.65 0.26 -5.74
CA GLU A 85 20.98 1.54 -5.95
C GLU A 85 19.58 1.35 -6.54
N ALA A 86 19.41 0.45 -7.50
CA ALA A 86 18.09 0.12 -8.04
C ALA A 86 17.14 -0.48 -7.00
N ALA A 87 17.64 -1.37 -6.13
CA ALA A 87 16.86 -1.98 -5.05
C ALA A 87 16.43 -0.94 -4.00
N ARG A 88 17.29 0.03 -3.67
CA ARG A 88 16.94 1.15 -2.79
C ARG A 88 15.84 2.03 -3.37
N GLN A 89 15.95 2.38 -4.64
CA GLN A 89 14.92 3.16 -5.35
C GLN A 89 13.58 2.39 -5.42
N SER A 90 13.64 1.07 -5.64
CA SER A 90 12.46 0.20 -5.62
C SER A 90 11.77 0.21 -4.25
N LEU A 91 12.55 0.10 -3.16
CA LEU A 91 12.03 0.16 -1.79
C LEU A 91 11.37 1.52 -1.49
N GLU A 92 12.04 2.63 -1.83
CA GLU A 92 11.48 3.98 -1.62
C GLU A 92 10.16 4.19 -2.39
N ALA A 93 10.09 3.70 -3.63
CA ALA A 93 8.87 3.73 -4.43
C ALA A 93 7.74 2.90 -3.80
N ALA A 94 8.06 1.69 -3.30
CA ALA A 94 7.11 0.82 -2.62
C ALA A 94 6.59 1.44 -1.31
N GLU A 95 7.47 2.05 -0.50
CA GLU A 95 7.10 2.74 0.74
C GLU A 95 6.17 3.92 0.45
N THR A 96 6.50 4.72 -0.56
CA THR A 96 5.66 5.85 -1.00
C THR A 96 4.27 5.37 -1.43
N ALA A 97 4.21 4.30 -2.23
CA ALA A 97 2.95 3.70 -2.68
C ALA A 97 2.15 3.13 -1.50
N SER A 98 2.79 2.48 -0.54
CA SER A 98 2.17 1.94 0.68
C SER A 98 1.54 3.03 1.55
N VAL A 99 2.26 4.14 1.77
CA VAL A 99 1.71 5.31 2.49
C VAL A 99 0.51 5.88 1.76
N GLN A 100 0.57 6.01 0.44
CA GLN A 100 -0.54 6.53 -0.35
C GLN A 100 -1.76 5.59 -0.30
N ALA A 101 -1.57 4.28 -0.48
CA ALA A 101 -2.64 3.29 -0.39
C ALA A 101 -3.30 3.28 1.01
N ARG A 102 -2.50 3.42 2.08
CA ARG A 102 -3.01 3.56 3.45
C ARG A 102 -3.87 4.82 3.62
N ARG A 103 -3.42 5.96 3.07
CA ARG A 103 -4.20 7.21 3.09
C ARG A 103 -5.52 7.07 2.36
N ASP A 104 -5.53 6.41 1.21
CA ASP A 104 -6.74 6.21 0.42
C ASP A 104 -7.72 5.25 1.11
N TRP A 105 -7.21 4.21 1.78
CA TRP A 105 -8.03 3.36 2.63
C TRP A 105 -8.68 4.15 3.78
N MET A 106 -7.91 4.94 4.54
CA MET A 106 -8.48 5.77 5.62
C MET A 106 -9.53 6.78 5.10
N ARG A 107 -9.31 7.36 3.92
CA ARG A 107 -10.29 8.25 3.28
C ARG A 107 -11.57 7.49 2.89
N ALA A 108 -11.44 6.27 2.37
CA ALA A 108 -12.58 5.44 2.03
C ALA A 108 -13.40 5.08 3.29
N GLU A 109 -12.72 4.75 4.39
CA GLU A 109 -13.37 4.47 5.68
C GLU A 109 -14.14 5.68 6.21
N ALA A 110 -13.52 6.86 6.21
CA ALA A 110 -14.18 8.08 6.63
C ALA A 110 -15.44 8.39 5.80
N ARG A 111 -15.40 8.15 4.48
CA ARG A 111 -16.57 8.30 3.60
C ARG A 111 -17.66 7.28 3.89
N ARG A 112 -17.30 6.02 4.18
CA ARG A 112 -18.25 4.98 4.58
C ARG A 112 -18.95 5.36 5.87
N ASP A 113 -18.19 5.81 6.87
CA ASP A 113 -18.74 6.16 8.18
C ASP A 113 -19.65 7.39 8.09
N ALA A 114 -19.28 8.39 7.29
CA ALA A 114 -20.15 9.53 6.98
C ALA A 114 -21.46 9.09 6.29
N MET A 115 -21.40 8.18 5.32
CA MET A 115 -22.59 7.64 4.65
C MET A 115 -23.48 6.87 5.62
N ARG A 116 -22.89 6.09 6.54
CA ARG A 116 -23.63 5.39 7.59
C ARG A 116 -24.40 6.36 8.48
N GLY A 117 -23.75 7.45 8.90
CA GLY A 117 -24.40 8.52 9.68
C GLY A 117 -25.61 9.12 8.96
N LEU A 118 -25.49 9.41 7.66
CA LEU A 118 -26.61 9.93 6.84
C LEU A 118 -27.77 8.94 6.73
N VAL A 119 -27.46 7.66 6.56
CA VAL A 119 -28.49 6.59 6.50
C VAL A 119 -29.22 6.49 7.85
N GLU A 120 -28.49 6.49 8.97
CA GLU A 120 -29.07 6.43 10.31
C GLU A 120 -29.93 7.66 10.63
N GLU A 121 -29.52 8.85 10.21
CA GLU A 121 -30.30 10.08 10.32
C GLU A 121 -31.60 10.01 9.49
N ALA A 122 -31.51 9.63 8.22
CA ALA A 122 -32.69 9.44 7.36
C ALA A 122 -33.69 8.43 7.94
N HIS A 123 -33.20 7.35 8.56
CA HIS A 123 -34.05 6.38 9.27
C HIS A 123 -34.69 6.94 10.54
N ARG A 124 -33.98 7.80 11.30
CA ARG A 124 -34.56 8.48 12.48
C ARG A 124 -35.65 9.46 12.05
N ASP A 125 -35.42 10.26 11.02
CA ASP A 125 -36.39 11.24 10.53
C ASP A 125 -37.63 10.56 9.93
N SER A 126 -37.43 9.47 9.18
CA SER A 126 -38.55 8.68 8.65
C SER A 126 -39.42 8.09 9.75
N ARG A 127 -38.81 7.63 10.87
CA ARG A 127 -39.54 7.13 12.04
C ARG A 127 -40.33 8.24 12.73
N ARG A 128 -39.69 9.37 13.01
CA ARG A 128 -40.36 10.55 13.59
C ARG A 128 -41.52 11.05 12.74
N ALA A 129 -41.35 11.11 11.41
CA ALA A 129 -42.41 11.49 10.49
C ALA A 129 -43.56 10.48 10.44
N ALA A 130 -43.30 9.19 10.65
CA ALA A 130 -44.35 8.18 10.80
C ALA A 130 -45.10 8.34 12.13
N GLU A 131 -44.39 8.52 13.23
CA GLU A 131 -44.97 8.74 14.57
C GLU A 131 -45.84 10.00 14.61
N ASN A 132 -45.38 11.12 14.05
CA ASN A 132 -46.16 12.37 13.97
C ASN A 132 -47.44 12.18 13.16
N ARG A 133 -47.39 11.47 12.02
CA ARG A 133 -48.57 11.18 11.21
C ARG A 133 -49.61 10.37 11.98
N ILE A 134 -49.18 9.39 12.76
CA ILE A 134 -50.06 8.58 13.61
C ILE A 134 -50.70 9.43 14.73
N ALA A 135 -49.92 10.36 15.31
CA ALA A 135 -50.40 11.26 16.36
C ALA A 135 -51.41 12.32 15.85
N ASP A 136 -51.24 12.81 14.62
CA ASP A 136 -52.09 13.83 14.01
C ASP A 136 -53.40 13.28 13.42
N GLU A 137 -53.43 11.99 13.06
CA GLU A 137 -54.59 11.32 12.48
C GLU A 137 -55.91 11.44 13.30
N PRO A 138 -55.91 11.29 14.64
CA PRO A 138 -57.11 11.51 15.44
C PRO A 138 -57.55 12.99 15.53
N ILE A 139 -56.62 13.95 15.46
CA ILE A 139 -56.91 15.40 15.51
C ILE A 139 -57.61 15.84 14.21
N LEU A 140 -57.11 15.37 13.07
CA LEU A 140 -57.70 15.65 11.76
C LEU A 140 -59.09 15.01 11.61
N ARG A 141 -59.30 13.80 12.14
CA ARG A 141 -60.62 13.14 12.16
C ARG A 141 -61.65 13.84 13.07
N ALA A 142 -61.21 14.53 14.12
CA ALA A 142 -62.08 15.31 15.01
C ALA A 142 -62.44 16.69 14.42
N GLY A 143 -61.53 17.31 13.65
CA GLY A 143 -61.79 18.57 12.94
C GLY A 143 -62.74 18.44 11.76
N ALA A 144 -62.76 17.28 11.07
CA ALA A 144 -63.62 17.03 9.90
C ALA A 144 -65.09 16.66 10.24
N ARG A 145 -65.46 16.57 11.53
CA ARG A 145 -66.83 16.26 12.00
C ARG A 145 -67.58 17.48 12.55
N ARG A 146 -67.03 18.69 12.40
CA ARG A 146 -67.73 19.96 12.63
C ARG A 146 -68.05 20.60 11.30
#